data_AF-A0A8C5SNE6-F1
#
_entry.id   AF-A0A8C5SNE6-F1
#
_cell.length_a   1.000
_cell.length_b   1.000
_cell.length_c   1.000
_cell.angle_alpha   90.00
_cell.angle_beta   90.00
_cell.angle_gamma   90.00
#
_symmetry.space_group_name_H-M   'P 1'
#
loop_
_entity.id
_entity.type
_entity.pdbx_description
1 polymer ?
#
loop_
_entity_poly.entity_id
_entity_poly.type
_entity_poly.pdbx_seq_one_letter_code
_entity_poly.pdbx_strand_id
1 'polypeptide(L)'
;EKQNLVDKGPSMVMVLTKENAVEEWRQLMGPTDPTKAKETHPNSIRAKFATDIMHNAVHGSSNEEHAKKSINFIFGDIDLERSRRQDDVKEPEIRMRNQWILVTWPFG
;
A
#
# COMPACT_ATOMS: atom_id res chain seq x y z
N GLU A 1 -12.25 -22.56 -5.22
CA GLU A 1 -11.60 -22.22 -3.94
C GLU A 1 -10.86 -20.90 -4.08
N LYS A 2 -11.00 -19.97 -3.14
CA LYS A 2 -10.22 -18.72 -3.14
C LYS A 2 -8.83 -19.08 -2.61
N GLN A 3 -7.83 -19.18 -3.50
CA GLN A 3 -6.45 -19.40 -3.08
C GLN A 3 -5.97 -18.16 -2.31
N ASN A 4 -5.70 -18.32 -1.02
CA ASN A 4 -5.03 -17.31 -0.21
C ASN A 4 -3.53 -17.36 -0.55
N LEU A 5 -3.05 -16.38 -1.29
CA LEU A 5 -1.65 -16.30 -1.74
C LEU A 5 -0.71 -15.69 -0.70
N VAL A 6 -1.28 -15.20 0.42
CA VAL A 6 -0.55 -14.54 1.51
C VAL A 6 0.28 -15.56 2.32
N ASP A 7 0.12 -16.85 2.03
CA ASP A 7 0.53 -17.97 2.87
C ASP A 7 1.92 -18.51 2.50
N LYS A 8 2.58 -17.94 1.48
CA LYS A 8 3.84 -18.46 0.91
C LYS A 8 5.13 -17.90 1.55
N GLY A 9 5.03 -17.01 2.53
CA GLY A 9 6.21 -16.44 3.21
C GLY A 9 5.88 -15.25 4.10
N PRO A 10 6.84 -14.78 4.92
CA PRO A 10 6.64 -13.64 5.81
C PRO A 10 6.33 -12.38 4.99
N SER A 11 5.24 -11.71 5.34
CA SER A 11 4.82 -10.45 4.71
C SER A 11 5.08 -9.25 5.61
N MET A 12 5.64 -8.19 5.04
CA MET A 12 5.75 -6.89 5.70
C MET A 12 4.46 -6.10 5.51
N VAL A 13 3.85 -5.69 6.61
CA VAL A 13 2.61 -4.90 6.65
C VAL A 13 2.95 -3.50 7.14
N MET A 14 2.53 -2.48 6.40
CA MET A 14 2.83 -1.08 6.69
C MET A 14 1.57 -0.24 6.70
N VAL A 15 1.70 0.98 7.21
CA VAL A 15 0.68 2.03 7.17
C VAL A 15 1.34 3.27 6.61
N LEU A 16 1.06 3.59 5.34
CA LEU A 16 1.64 4.75 4.65
C LEU A 16 0.77 6.01 4.84
N THR A 17 1.39 7.17 4.94
CA THR A 17 0.70 8.48 5.03
C THR A 17 1.22 9.43 3.95
N LYS A 18 0.27 10.10 3.30
CA LYS A 18 0.49 11.20 2.36
C LYS A 18 -0.86 11.86 2.10
N GLU A 19 -0.87 13.09 1.61
CA GLU A 19 -2.03 13.61 0.89
C GLU A 19 -2.37 12.69 -0.30
N ASN A 20 -3.66 12.38 -0.48
CA ASN A 20 -4.14 11.45 -1.52
C ASN A 20 -3.45 10.07 -1.50
N ALA A 21 -3.05 9.59 -0.32
CA ALA A 21 -2.16 8.43 -0.20
C ALA A 21 -2.61 7.20 -1.01
N VAL A 22 -3.88 6.79 -0.91
CA VAL A 22 -4.38 5.60 -1.60
C VAL A 22 -4.23 5.75 -3.11
N GLU A 23 -4.59 6.90 -3.66
CA GLU A 23 -4.50 7.14 -5.10
C GLU A 23 -3.03 7.16 -5.55
N GLU A 24 -2.20 7.93 -4.86
CA GLU A 24 -0.75 8.05 -5.13
C GLU A 24 -0.04 6.70 -5.07
N TRP A 25 -0.36 5.86 -4.08
CA TRP A 25 0.19 4.53 -4.00
C TRP A 25 -0.32 3.61 -5.09
N ARG A 26 -1.59 3.70 -5.47
CA ARG A 26 -2.13 2.91 -6.59
C ARG A 26 -1.43 3.26 -7.89
N GLN A 27 -1.13 4.53 -8.09
CA GLN A 27 -0.32 4.98 -9.22
C GLN A 27 1.12 4.43 -9.15
N LEU A 28 1.75 4.46 -7.97
CA LEU A 28 3.09 3.90 -7.77
C LEU A 28 3.14 2.37 -7.96
N MET A 29 2.11 1.65 -7.49
CA MET A 29 1.97 0.20 -7.70
C MET A 29 1.84 -0.15 -9.18
N GLY A 30 1.06 0.64 -9.92
CA GLY A 30 0.72 0.38 -11.31
C GLY A 30 -0.40 -0.67 -11.50
N PRO A 31 -0.77 -0.98 -12.75
CA PRO A 31 -1.79 -1.97 -13.09
C PRO A 31 -1.56 -3.34 -12.45
N THR A 32 -2.63 -4.04 -12.09
CA THR A 32 -2.57 -5.39 -11.47
C THR A 32 -1.90 -6.42 -12.37
N ASP A 33 -2.12 -6.32 -13.68
CA ASP A 33 -1.47 -7.17 -14.67
C ASP A 33 -0.05 -6.64 -14.94
N PRO A 34 1.01 -7.44 -14.68
CA PRO A 34 2.39 -7.02 -14.88
C PRO A 34 2.72 -6.69 -16.34
N THR A 35 2.07 -7.35 -17.31
CA THR A 35 2.28 -7.07 -18.74
C THR A 35 1.80 -5.67 -19.05
N LYS A 36 0.57 -5.35 -18.66
CA LYS A 36 0.00 -4.01 -18.79
C LYS A 36 0.80 -2.97 -17.99
N ALA A 37 1.31 -3.34 -16.82
CA ALA A 37 2.14 -2.45 -16.01
C ALA A 37 3.45 -2.10 -16.73
N LYS A 38 4.15 -3.09 -17.32
CA LYS A 38 5.39 -2.87 -18.08
C LYS A 38 5.15 -1.98 -19.30
N GLU A 39 4.03 -2.14 -19.99
CA GLU A 39 3.69 -1.35 -21.17
C GLU A 39 3.30 0.10 -20.83
N THR A 40 2.45 0.29 -19.82
CA THR A 40 1.83 1.61 -19.55
C THR A 40 2.53 2.40 -18.44
N HIS A 41 3.14 1.72 -17.48
CA HIS A 41 3.79 2.31 -16.30
C HIS A 41 5.11 1.58 -16.02
N PRO A 42 6.10 1.62 -16.93
CA PRO A 42 7.34 0.84 -16.84
C PRO A 42 8.15 1.10 -15.55
N ASN A 43 7.92 2.26 -14.91
CA ASN A 43 8.57 2.63 -13.66
C ASN A 43 7.84 2.18 -12.39
N SER A 44 6.63 1.64 -12.51
CA SER A 44 5.82 1.17 -11.38
C SER A 44 6.42 -0.04 -10.67
N ILE A 45 6.01 -0.27 -9.42
CA ILE A 45 6.47 -1.41 -8.63
C ILE A 45 6.10 -2.72 -9.33
N ARG A 46 4.87 -2.87 -9.82
CA ARG A 46 4.43 -4.08 -10.52
C ARG A 46 5.19 -4.30 -11.82
N ALA A 47 5.49 -3.26 -12.58
CA ALA A 47 6.29 -3.42 -13.80
C ALA A 47 7.68 -4.01 -13.52
N LYS A 48 8.30 -3.62 -12.39
CA LYS A 48 9.67 -4.01 -12.03
C LYS A 48 9.74 -5.35 -11.30
N PHE A 49 8.75 -5.66 -10.46
CA PHE A 49 8.88 -6.74 -9.47
C PHE A 49 7.79 -7.82 -9.53
N ALA A 50 6.68 -7.59 -10.25
CA ALA A 50 5.64 -8.62 -10.36
C ALA A 50 6.05 -9.73 -11.34
N THR A 51 5.79 -10.98 -10.97
CA THR A 51 6.05 -12.16 -11.78
C THR A 51 4.82 -12.58 -12.58
N ASP A 52 3.64 -12.53 -11.96
CA ASP A 52 2.35 -12.78 -12.59
C ASP A 52 1.21 -11.98 -11.91
N ILE A 53 -0.04 -12.16 -12.35
CA ILE A 53 -1.20 -11.41 -11.83
C ILE A 53 -1.52 -11.73 -10.35
N MET A 54 -1.19 -12.95 -9.91
CA MET A 54 -1.40 -13.46 -8.56
C MET A 54 -0.22 -13.06 -7.65
N HIS A 55 1.00 -13.07 -8.18
CA HIS A 55 2.24 -12.70 -7.50
C HIS A 55 2.72 -11.31 -7.97
N ASN A 56 1.91 -10.29 -7.68
CA ASN A 56 2.07 -8.95 -8.22
C ASN A 56 2.79 -7.96 -7.28
N ALA A 57 3.75 -8.46 -6.50
CA ALA A 57 4.64 -7.69 -5.63
C ALA A 57 4.00 -6.98 -4.42
N VAL A 58 2.94 -6.22 -4.64
CA VAL A 58 2.41 -5.28 -3.64
C VAL A 58 0.89 -5.22 -3.66
N HIS A 59 0.34 -5.13 -2.45
CA HIS A 59 -1.07 -4.85 -2.20
C HIS A 59 -1.27 -3.38 -1.81
N GLY A 60 -2.53 -2.96 -1.85
CA GLY A 60 -2.95 -1.66 -1.37
C GLY A 60 -4.46 -1.54 -1.39
N SER A 61 -4.99 -0.72 -0.49
CA SER A 61 -6.43 -0.48 -0.41
C SER A 61 -6.96 0.15 -1.70
N SER A 62 -8.23 -0.10 -2.00
CA SER A 62 -8.89 0.41 -3.21
C SER A 62 -9.44 1.83 -3.06
N ASN A 63 -9.75 2.23 -1.82
CA ASN A 63 -10.26 3.55 -1.45
C ASN A 63 -10.04 3.80 0.05
N GLU A 64 -10.34 5.01 0.55
CA GLU A 64 -10.11 5.37 1.95
C GLU A 64 -10.93 4.52 2.95
N GLU A 65 -12.15 4.13 2.59
CA GLU A 65 -13.00 3.34 3.48
C GLU A 65 -12.40 1.95 3.69
N HIS A 66 -11.93 1.34 2.60
CA HIS A 66 -11.25 0.06 2.63
C HIS A 66 -9.92 0.15 3.40
N ALA A 67 -9.19 1.26 3.25
CA ALA A 67 -8.00 1.55 4.03
C ALA A 67 -8.26 1.55 5.54
N LYS A 68 -9.24 2.33 6.00
CA LYS A 68 -9.62 2.43 7.42
C LYS A 68 -10.03 1.06 7.98
N LYS A 69 -10.84 0.30 7.25
CA LYS A 69 -11.25 -1.06 7.66
C LYS A 69 -10.05 -2.01 7.75
N SER A 70 -9.14 -1.96 6.77
CA SER A 70 -7.96 -2.84 6.73
C SER A 70 -6.99 -2.57 7.87
N ILE A 71 -6.73 -1.29 8.19
CA ILE A 71 -5.89 -0.94 9.35
C ILE A 71 -6.50 -1.46 10.62
N ASN A 72 -7.77 -1.15 10.87
CA ASN A 72 -8.42 -1.55 12.11
C ASN A 72 -8.46 -3.07 12.26
N PHE A 73 -8.61 -3.79 11.15
CA PHE A 73 -8.54 -5.25 11.14
C PHE A 73 -7.16 -5.81 11.49
N ILE A 74 -6.08 -5.18 11.02
CA ILE A 74 -4.71 -5.71 11.16
C ILE A 74 -4.03 -5.21 12.43
N PHE A 75 -4.19 -3.93 12.75
CA PHE A 75 -3.47 -3.24 13.82
C PHE A 75 -4.37 -2.86 15.01
N GLY A 76 -5.69 -3.00 14.88
CA GLY A 76 -6.64 -2.52 15.89
C GLY A 76 -6.70 -0.99 15.94
N ASP A 77 -6.96 -0.48 17.14
CA ASP A 77 -7.03 0.97 17.41
C ASP A 77 -5.61 1.52 17.62
N ILE A 78 -4.98 1.95 16.52
CA ILE A 78 -3.66 2.57 16.54
C ILE A 78 -3.77 4.10 16.61
N ASP A 79 -3.13 4.68 17.63
CA ASP A 79 -2.97 6.14 17.74
C ASP A 79 -1.88 6.62 16.76
N LEU A 80 -2.32 6.94 15.55
CA LEU A 80 -1.44 7.39 14.47
C LEU A 80 -0.97 8.84 14.65
N GLU A 81 -1.62 9.63 15.50
CA GLU A 81 -1.22 11.01 15.79
C GLU A 81 -0.02 11.05 16.75
N ARG A 82 0.15 10.02 17.60
CA ARG A 82 1.33 9.89 18.47
C ARG A 82 2.62 9.68 17.66
N SER A 83 2.54 8.98 16.54
CA SER A 83 3.70 8.67 15.68
C SER A 83 4.24 9.90 14.94
N ARG A 84 3.38 10.89 14.63
CA ARG A 84 3.75 12.11 13.88
C ARG A 84 4.64 13.07 14.67
N ARG A 85 4.53 13.07 16.00
CA ARG A 85 5.27 13.99 16.88
C ARG A 85 6.79 13.82 16.83
N GLN A 86 7.28 12.72 16.28
CA GLN A 86 8.71 12.43 16.18
C GLN A 86 9.35 12.99 14.89
N ASP A 87 8.56 13.25 13.85
CA ASP A 87 9.05 13.59 12.49
C ASP A 87 8.83 15.07 12.09
N ASP A 88 8.24 15.89 12.97
CA ASP A 88 7.94 17.30 12.70
C ASP A 88 9.19 18.21 12.77
N VAL A 89 10.05 18.11 11.74
CA VAL A 89 10.91 19.22 11.31
C VAL A 89 10.13 20.03 10.25
N LYS A 90 9.35 20.99 10.76
CA LYS A 90 8.76 22.17 10.09
C LYS A 90 8.50 22.09 8.57
N GLU A 91 7.30 21.65 8.17
CA GLU A 91 6.64 22.15 6.95
C GLU A 91 5.26 22.75 7.28
N PRO A 92 4.84 23.82 6.59
CA PRO A 92 3.67 24.60 6.96
C PRO A 92 2.37 23.82 6.70
N GLU A 93 1.42 24.00 7.62
CA GLU A 93 0.12 23.33 7.72
C GLU A 93 -0.60 23.12 6.37
N ILE A 94 -0.47 21.93 5.80
CA ILE A 94 -1.49 21.33 4.95
C ILE A 94 -2.21 20.32 5.84
N ARG A 95 -3.48 20.61 6.14
CA ARG A 95 -4.38 19.72 6.89
C ARG A 95 -4.67 18.48 6.03
N MET A 96 -3.72 17.56 5.97
CA MET A 96 -3.78 16.36 5.13
C MET A 96 -4.89 15.42 5.63
N ARG A 97 -5.83 15.11 4.74
CA ARG A 97 -6.80 14.03 4.91
C ARG A 97 -6.05 12.71 4.70
N ASN A 98 -5.59 12.11 5.80
CA ASN A 98 -4.75 10.93 5.77
C ASN A 98 -5.55 9.69 5.34
N GLN A 99 -5.06 9.01 4.31
CA GLN A 99 -5.51 7.69 3.88
C GLN A 99 -4.34 6.70 3.97
N TRP A 100 -4.64 5.40 4.08
CA TRP A 100 -3.72 4.42 4.62
C TRP A 100 -3.63 3.15 3.77
N ILE A 101 -2.51 2.42 3.84
CA ILE A 101 -2.20 1.40 2.82
C ILE A 101 -1.43 0.23 3.38
N LEU A 102 -1.98 -0.96 3.15
CA LEU A 102 -1.37 -2.26 3.38
C LEU A 102 -0.52 -2.71 2.19
N VAL A 103 0.79 -2.90 2.39
CA VAL A 103 1.66 -3.67 1.49
C VAL A 103 1.80 -5.10 2.06
N THR A 104 1.94 -6.12 1.21
CA THR A 104 2.34 -7.48 1.61
C THR A 104 3.30 -8.03 0.56
N TRP A 105 4.28 -8.83 0.97
CA TRP A 105 5.25 -9.49 0.08
C TRP A 105 5.74 -10.80 0.73
N PRO A 106 5.61 -11.99 0.14
CA PRO A 106 6.37 -13.15 0.59
C PRO A 106 7.73 -13.19 -0.11
N PHE A 107 8.83 -13.28 0.65
CA PHE A 107 10.15 -13.63 0.07
C PHE A 107 10.02 -14.96 -0.70
N GLY A 108 10.41 -14.98 -1.97
CA GLY A 108 10.38 -16.15 -2.84
C GLY A 108 10.83 -15.83 -4.25
#